data_AF-A0A9C9W5N1-F1
#
_entry.id   AF-A0A9C9W5N1-F1
#
_cell.length_a   1.000
_cell.length_b   1.000
_cell.length_c   1.000
_cell.angle_alpha   90.00
_cell.angle_beta   90.00
_cell.angle_gamma   90.00
#
_symmetry.space_group_name_H-M   'P 1'
#
loop_
_entity.id
_entity.type
_entity.pdbx_description
1 polymer ?
#
loop_
_entity_poly.entity_id
_entity_poly.type
_entity_poly.pdbx_seq_one_letter_code
_entity_poly.pdbx_strand_id
1 'polypeptide(L)'
;MGKPRHDPLKTVAFSCPDCRHSWEAEPERIEAAPSQDWHPHAYFSTCPACGAEAGQAAWQRGLLKAWANSTGPRTPEGKAASAANLEGHPTPEEAKRTRFNAMKHGLFARTATFFPAKPGRYPHCKSCEHLETEACVEQRACLKRAELFLRHQVAFEQGDPQMLMSLRADTQAGVQALISDMLLTIYLDGGPRLKSPEWYYDKEGNFHLAAYIDEHGNEVRIEKLEAHPLLKPLIDFLSKNAMTLADLEMTPKSRDEQEALQGYLDGKREDEETALEYQERQTLALERLREQIEASQRQLRRDPVLIEHGEADDG
;
A
#
# COMPACT_ATOMS: atom_id res chain seq x y z
N MET A 1 -8.85 30.70 -32.99
CA MET A 1 -10.32 30.59 -33.13
C MET A 1 -10.91 30.23 -31.77
N GLY A 2 -11.86 31.03 -31.27
CA GLY A 2 -12.49 30.81 -29.97
C GLY A 2 -13.27 29.50 -29.95
N LYS A 3 -13.33 28.81 -28.80
CA LYS A 3 -14.17 27.63 -28.65
C LYS A 3 -15.63 28.02 -28.94
N PRO A 4 -16.35 27.35 -29.85
CA PRO A 4 -17.78 27.59 -30.06
C PRO A 4 -18.51 27.12 -28.80
N ARG A 5 -18.68 28.01 -27.83
CA ARG A 5 -19.33 27.76 -26.53
C ARG A 5 -20.87 27.78 -26.63
N HIS A 6 -21.40 28.23 -27.77
CA HIS A 6 -22.82 28.53 -27.93
C HIS A 6 -23.48 27.81 -29.10
N ASP A 7 -22.72 27.10 -29.94
CA ASP A 7 -23.28 26.38 -31.08
C ASP A 7 -23.83 25.02 -30.64
N PRO A 8 -25.02 24.61 -31.12
CA PRO A 8 -25.56 23.29 -30.83
C PRO A 8 -24.71 22.19 -31.46
N LEU A 9 -24.53 21.09 -30.72
CA LEU A 9 -23.81 19.90 -31.14
C LEU A 9 -24.64 19.14 -32.17
N LYS A 10 -24.01 18.74 -33.26
CA LYS A 10 -24.64 17.93 -34.32
C LYS A 10 -24.88 16.48 -33.86
N THR A 11 -23.99 15.94 -33.05
CA THR A 11 -24.04 14.55 -32.58
C THR A 11 -23.86 14.53 -31.06
N VAL A 12 -24.78 13.86 -30.36
CA VAL A 12 -24.84 13.81 -28.90
C VAL A 12 -24.95 12.35 -28.46
N ALA A 13 -24.26 12.02 -27.37
CA ALA A 13 -24.33 10.71 -26.73
C ALA A 13 -25.44 10.73 -25.68
N PHE A 14 -26.41 9.83 -25.83
CA PHE A 14 -27.56 9.67 -24.95
C PHE A 14 -27.41 8.42 -24.10
N SER A 15 -28.05 8.43 -22.93
CA SER A 15 -28.13 7.26 -22.07
C SER A 15 -29.52 7.20 -21.46
N CYS A 16 -30.28 6.14 -21.80
CA CYS A 16 -31.64 5.98 -21.31
C CYS A 16 -31.64 5.56 -19.84
N PRO A 17 -32.39 6.25 -18.95
CA PRO A 17 -32.48 5.87 -17.54
C PRO A 17 -33.20 4.53 -17.34
N ASP A 18 -34.17 4.20 -18.19
CA ASP A 18 -35.04 3.02 -18.01
C ASP A 18 -34.36 1.72 -18.45
N CYS A 19 -33.77 1.70 -19.65
CA CYS A 19 -33.15 0.49 -20.20
C CYS A 19 -31.62 0.49 -20.19
N ARG A 20 -30.98 1.58 -19.72
CA ARG A 20 -29.52 1.80 -19.69
C ARG A 20 -28.82 1.67 -21.05
N HIS A 21 -29.57 1.65 -22.14
CA HIS A 21 -29.01 1.65 -23.49
C HIS A 21 -28.34 3.00 -23.75
N SER A 22 -27.16 2.97 -24.36
CA SER A 22 -26.38 4.15 -24.71
C SER A 22 -26.17 4.19 -26.22
N TRP A 23 -26.39 5.34 -26.83
CA TRP A 23 -26.28 5.52 -28.28
C TRP A 23 -25.82 6.95 -28.63
N GLU A 24 -25.38 7.13 -29.87
CA GLU A 24 -25.03 8.42 -30.43
C GLU A 24 -25.99 8.73 -31.58
N ALA A 25 -26.62 9.90 -31.53
CA ALA A 25 -27.58 10.34 -32.55
C ALA A 25 -27.61 11.87 -32.65
N GLU A 26 -28.28 12.38 -33.69
CA GLU A 26 -28.67 13.78 -33.74
C GLU A 26 -29.80 14.03 -32.73
N PRO A 27 -29.75 15.15 -31.97
CA PRO A 27 -30.79 15.46 -30.99
C PRO A 27 -32.12 15.77 -31.67
N GLU A 28 -33.19 15.11 -31.21
CA GLU A 28 -34.55 15.35 -31.71
C GLU A 28 -35.14 16.62 -31.11
N ARG A 29 -34.84 16.90 -29.82
CA ARG A 29 -35.26 18.12 -29.13
C ARG A 29 -34.05 18.79 -28.47
N ILE A 30 -33.94 20.09 -28.72
CA ILE A 30 -32.94 20.98 -28.12
C ILE A 30 -33.67 22.03 -27.31
N GLU A 31 -33.37 22.12 -26.02
CA GLU A 31 -33.93 23.13 -25.12
C GLU A 31 -32.84 24.10 -24.65
N ALA A 32 -33.21 25.39 -24.53
CA ALA A 32 -32.31 26.38 -23.95
C ALA A 32 -32.15 26.11 -22.46
N ALA A 33 -30.93 25.82 -22.02
CA ALA A 33 -30.58 25.57 -20.63
C ALA A 33 -29.63 26.67 -20.14
N PRO A 34 -30.13 27.90 -19.88
CA PRO A 34 -29.29 29.05 -19.52
C PRO A 34 -28.56 28.88 -18.18
N SER A 35 -28.95 27.88 -17.37
CA SER A 35 -28.26 27.49 -16.13
C SER A 35 -26.92 26.78 -16.35
N GLN A 36 -26.59 26.39 -17.59
CA GLN A 36 -25.32 25.75 -17.93
C GLN A 36 -24.37 26.76 -18.58
N ASP A 37 -23.57 27.45 -17.77
CA ASP A 37 -22.63 28.51 -18.19
C ASP A 37 -21.66 28.08 -19.30
N TRP A 38 -21.31 26.79 -19.35
CA TRP A 38 -20.33 26.25 -20.30
C TRP A 38 -20.94 25.74 -21.62
N HIS A 39 -22.24 25.44 -21.64
CA HIS A 39 -22.95 24.92 -22.80
C HIS A 39 -24.47 25.06 -22.60
N PRO A 40 -25.11 26.15 -23.07
CA PRO A 40 -26.47 26.52 -22.70
C PRO A 40 -27.58 25.78 -23.49
N HIS A 41 -27.33 24.52 -23.86
CA HIS A 41 -28.30 23.68 -24.59
C HIS A 41 -28.45 22.33 -23.89
N ALA A 42 -29.68 21.91 -23.64
CA ALA A 42 -30.04 20.57 -23.21
C ALA A 42 -30.54 19.77 -24.42
N TYR A 43 -30.09 18.52 -24.52
CA TYR A 43 -30.41 17.64 -25.65
C TYR A 43 -31.23 16.46 -25.18
N PHE A 44 -32.24 16.11 -25.98
CA PHE A 44 -33.10 14.95 -25.79
C PHE A 44 -33.26 14.16 -27.09
N SER A 45 -33.38 12.85 -26.96
CA SER A 45 -33.62 11.91 -28.05
C SER A 45 -34.43 10.72 -27.54
N THR A 46 -35.30 10.19 -28.39
CA THR A 46 -36.07 8.99 -28.09
C THR A 46 -35.18 7.75 -28.11
N CYS A 47 -35.28 6.91 -27.08
CA CYS A 47 -34.48 5.68 -27.00
C CYS A 47 -34.89 4.65 -28.06
N PRO A 48 -33.96 4.15 -28.89
CA PRO A 48 -34.29 3.16 -29.92
C PRO A 48 -34.70 1.79 -29.35
N ALA A 49 -34.38 1.51 -28.09
CA ALA A 49 -34.65 0.22 -27.46
C ALA A 49 -36.00 0.16 -26.71
N CYS A 50 -36.44 1.26 -26.10
CA CYS A 50 -37.64 1.27 -25.25
C CYS A 50 -38.63 2.41 -25.56
N GLY A 51 -38.30 3.32 -26.48
CA GLY A 51 -39.16 4.45 -26.85
C GLY A 51 -39.28 5.55 -25.78
N ALA A 52 -38.62 5.42 -24.63
CA ALA A 52 -38.59 6.46 -23.62
C ALA A 52 -37.68 7.63 -24.04
N GLU A 53 -38.05 8.86 -23.68
CA GLU A 53 -37.22 10.03 -23.90
C GLU A 53 -36.01 10.01 -22.98
N ALA A 54 -34.81 10.12 -23.55
CA ALA A 54 -33.56 10.17 -22.80
C ALA A 54 -32.84 11.50 -23.01
N GLY A 55 -32.26 12.00 -21.93
CA GLY A 55 -31.37 13.15 -21.97
C GLY A 55 -29.92 12.77 -22.33
N GLN A 56 -29.11 13.80 -22.54
CA GLN A 56 -27.67 13.66 -22.75
C GLN A 56 -26.98 12.88 -21.61
N ALA A 57 -26.07 11.98 -21.98
CA ALA A 57 -25.30 11.19 -21.04
C ALA A 57 -24.48 12.06 -20.07
N ALA A 58 -24.47 11.69 -18.79
CA ALA A 58 -23.81 12.47 -17.74
C ALA A 58 -22.30 12.64 -17.96
N TRP A 59 -21.62 11.61 -18.47
CA TRP A 59 -20.18 11.66 -18.76
C TRP A 59 -19.87 12.65 -19.89
N GLN A 60 -20.72 12.73 -20.92
CA GLN A 60 -20.52 13.65 -22.04
C GLN A 60 -20.73 15.10 -21.60
N ARG A 61 -21.69 15.36 -20.70
CA ARG A 61 -21.84 16.66 -20.03
C ARG A 61 -20.58 17.04 -19.23
N GLY A 62 -20.01 16.08 -18.50
CA GLY A 62 -18.74 16.26 -17.78
C GLY A 62 -17.58 16.60 -18.71
N LEU A 63 -17.49 15.92 -19.87
CA LEU A 63 -16.47 16.16 -20.88
C LEU A 63 -16.60 17.57 -21.50
N LEU A 64 -17.82 18.01 -21.81
CA LEU A 64 -18.08 19.36 -22.34
C LEU A 64 -17.69 20.44 -21.33
N LYS A 65 -18.02 20.25 -20.04
CA LYS A 65 -17.61 21.15 -18.96
C LYS A 65 -16.09 21.22 -18.83
N ALA A 66 -15.41 20.08 -18.85
CA ALA A 66 -13.95 20.01 -18.79
C ALA A 66 -13.30 20.67 -20.02
N TRP A 67 -13.84 20.42 -21.21
CA TRP A 67 -13.37 21.03 -22.44
C TRP A 67 -13.58 22.55 -22.44
N ALA A 68 -14.74 23.05 -22.03
CA ALA A 68 -15.03 24.49 -21.97
C ALA A 68 -14.09 25.22 -20.99
N ASN A 69 -13.79 24.58 -19.86
CA ASN A 69 -12.94 25.10 -18.79
C ASN A 69 -11.44 24.79 -18.97
N SER A 70 -11.02 24.10 -20.04
CA SER A 70 -9.59 23.84 -20.23
C SER A 70 -8.82 25.16 -20.47
N THR A 71 -7.85 25.42 -19.58
CA THR A 71 -7.02 26.62 -19.48
C THR A 71 -5.65 26.48 -20.18
N GLY A 72 -5.58 25.65 -21.22
CA GLY A 72 -4.34 25.51 -22.02
C GLY A 72 -4.06 26.72 -22.91
N PRO A 73 -2.78 26.92 -23.32
CA PRO A 73 -2.41 28.00 -24.22
C PRO A 73 -3.14 27.88 -25.56
N ARG A 74 -3.77 28.98 -26.01
CA ARG A 74 -4.61 29.01 -27.22
C ARG A 74 -3.89 29.54 -28.45
N THR A 75 -2.79 30.26 -28.25
CA THR A 75 -1.97 30.82 -29.32
C THR A 75 -1.00 29.76 -29.86
N PRO A 76 -0.66 29.79 -31.16
CA PRO A 76 0.36 28.89 -31.72
C PRO A 76 1.70 29.05 -30.99
N GLU A 77 2.08 30.28 -30.63
CA GLU A 77 3.26 30.58 -29.82
C GLU A 77 3.19 29.98 -28.41
N GLY A 78 2.04 30.08 -27.73
CA GLY A 78 1.87 29.49 -26.40
C GLY A 78 1.87 27.96 -26.43
N LYS A 79 1.37 27.36 -27.51
CA LYS A 79 1.47 25.91 -27.72
C LYS A 79 2.91 25.48 -27.98
N ALA A 80 3.66 26.25 -28.77
CA ALA A 80 5.09 26.00 -29.03
C ALA A 80 5.92 26.16 -27.74
N ALA A 81 5.64 27.18 -26.92
CA ALA A 81 6.29 27.35 -25.63
C ALA A 81 5.98 26.21 -24.64
N SER A 82 4.71 25.76 -24.58
CA SER A 82 4.36 24.57 -23.79
C SER A 82 4.99 23.28 -24.32
N ALA A 83 5.15 23.13 -25.64
CA ALA A 83 5.81 21.97 -26.24
C ALA A 83 7.32 21.99 -25.97
N ALA A 84 7.96 23.16 -26.05
CA ALA A 84 9.37 23.34 -25.68
C ALA A 84 9.63 23.03 -24.19
N ASN A 85 8.67 23.33 -23.30
CA ASN A 85 8.76 22.95 -21.88
C ASN A 85 8.68 21.43 -21.63
N LEU A 86 8.17 20.66 -22.60
CA LEU A 86 8.10 19.19 -22.54
C LEU A 86 9.27 18.51 -23.26
N GLU A 87 10.08 19.28 -23.99
CA GLU A 87 11.26 18.76 -24.67
C GLU A 87 12.38 18.57 -23.63
N GLY A 88 12.69 17.31 -23.33
CA GLY A 88 13.66 16.93 -22.30
C GLY A 88 13.06 16.63 -20.91
N HIS A 89 11.77 16.87 -20.68
CA HIS A 89 11.10 16.60 -19.41
C HIS A 89 9.70 15.98 -19.57
N PRO A 90 9.32 14.97 -18.75
CA PRO A 90 10.13 14.32 -17.74
C PRO A 90 11.11 13.32 -18.37
N THR A 91 12.37 13.37 -17.94
CA THR A 91 13.33 12.29 -18.21
C THR A 91 12.85 10.96 -17.60
N PRO A 92 13.37 9.79 -18.02
CA PRO A 92 13.00 8.50 -17.43
C PRO A 92 13.19 8.42 -15.90
N GLU A 93 14.15 9.16 -15.33
CA GLU A 93 14.35 9.28 -13.88
C GLU A 93 13.34 10.22 -13.21
N GLU A 94 12.99 11.34 -13.85
CA GLU A 94 11.94 12.24 -13.37
C GLU A 94 10.54 11.64 -13.54
N ALA A 95 10.35 10.76 -14.51
CA ALA A 95 9.15 9.94 -14.66
C ALA A 95 8.99 8.97 -13.48
N LYS A 96 10.09 8.45 -12.92
CA LYS A 96 10.07 7.66 -11.67
C LYS A 96 9.71 8.53 -10.45
N ARG A 97 10.21 9.78 -10.39
CA ARG A 97 9.87 10.75 -9.32
C ARG A 97 8.45 11.33 -9.43
N THR A 98 7.91 11.47 -10.64
CA THR A 98 6.51 11.85 -10.88
C THR A 98 5.55 10.65 -10.72
N ARG A 99 6.01 9.41 -10.93
CA ARG A 99 5.32 8.19 -10.44
C ARG A 99 5.21 8.16 -8.92
N PHE A 100 6.15 8.76 -8.18
CA PHE A 100 5.98 9.02 -6.74
C PHE A 100 4.86 10.03 -6.44
N ASN A 101 4.53 10.97 -7.35
CA ASN A 101 3.31 11.78 -7.21
C ASN A 101 2.03 10.98 -7.52
N ALA A 102 2.11 9.93 -8.34
CA ALA A 102 1.03 8.96 -8.48
C ALA A 102 0.82 8.13 -7.19
N MET A 103 1.81 8.01 -6.29
CA MET A 103 1.58 7.45 -4.94
C MET A 103 0.78 8.38 -4.02
N LYS A 104 0.76 9.71 -4.26
CA LYS A 104 -0.03 10.64 -3.44
C LYS A 104 -1.48 10.79 -3.89
N HIS A 105 -1.81 10.46 -5.15
CA HIS A 105 -3.13 10.67 -5.73
C HIS A 105 -3.68 9.50 -6.57
N GLY A 106 -3.02 8.35 -6.58
CA GLY A 106 -3.49 7.15 -7.29
C GLY A 106 -4.80 6.61 -6.71
N LEU A 107 -5.59 5.94 -7.54
CA LEU A 107 -6.90 5.36 -7.23
C LEU A 107 -6.90 4.36 -6.03
N PHE A 108 -5.71 3.92 -5.59
CA PHE A 108 -5.47 3.04 -4.43
C PHE A 108 -4.62 3.68 -3.32
N ALA A 109 -4.23 4.96 -3.47
CA ALA A 109 -3.53 5.69 -2.43
C ALA A 109 -4.49 5.96 -1.29
N ARG A 110 -4.55 5.04 -0.32
CA ARG A 110 -5.06 5.38 1.01
C ARG A 110 -4.23 6.57 1.45
N THR A 111 -4.87 7.73 1.64
CA THR A 111 -4.23 8.86 2.28
C THR A 111 -3.65 8.33 3.58
N ALA A 112 -2.32 8.29 3.69
CA ALA A 112 -1.71 7.98 4.96
C ALA A 112 -2.33 8.97 5.95
N THR A 113 -3.11 8.45 6.90
CA THR A 113 -3.57 9.22 8.06
C THR A 113 -2.32 9.50 8.87
N PHE A 114 -1.55 10.49 8.42
CA PHE A 114 -0.29 10.87 9.02
C PHE A 114 -0.56 11.20 10.48
N PHE A 115 0.21 10.59 11.37
CA PHE A 115 0.15 10.95 12.78
C PHE A 115 0.59 12.41 12.90
N PRO A 116 -0.30 13.31 13.39
CA PRO A 116 0.02 14.74 13.45
C PRO A 116 1.28 14.93 14.29
N ALA A 117 2.18 15.82 13.86
CA ALA A 117 3.31 16.17 14.71
C ALA A 117 2.80 16.76 16.02
N LYS A 118 3.10 16.09 17.13
CA LYS A 118 2.80 16.55 18.49
C LYS A 118 4.04 16.30 19.35
N PRO A 119 5.08 17.16 19.24
CA PRO A 119 6.30 17.05 20.04
C PRO A 119 5.97 16.92 21.53
N GLY A 120 6.60 15.96 22.21
CA GLY A 120 6.40 15.72 23.64
C GLY A 120 5.06 15.11 24.06
N ARG A 121 4.14 14.78 23.13
CA ARG A 121 2.81 14.21 23.46
C ARG A 121 2.71 12.71 23.27
N TYR A 122 3.61 12.09 22.50
CA TYR A 122 3.60 10.64 22.35
C TYR A 122 4.42 9.96 23.45
N PRO A 123 4.05 8.75 23.90
CA PRO A 123 4.81 8.03 24.94
C PRO A 123 6.29 7.84 24.61
N HIS A 124 6.60 7.55 23.33
CA HIS A 124 7.97 7.38 22.84
C HIS A 124 8.73 8.70 22.67
N CYS A 125 8.06 9.87 22.76
CA CYS A 125 8.75 11.16 22.65
C CYS A 125 9.79 11.36 23.76
N LYS A 126 9.59 10.74 24.94
CA LYS A 126 10.52 10.86 26.07
C LYS A 126 11.93 10.36 25.76
N SER A 127 12.05 9.39 24.86
CA SER A 127 13.32 8.77 24.44
C SER A 127 13.56 8.93 22.93
N CYS A 128 12.97 9.96 22.31
CA CYS A 128 13.02 10.15 20.86
C CYS A 128 14.13 11.11 20.47
N GLU A 129 15.07 10.62 19.66
CA GLU A 129 16.18 11.38 19.05
C GLU A 129 15.73 12.66 18.31
N HIS A 130 14.54 12.63 17.68
CA HIS A 130 13.99 13.78 16.94
C HIS A 130 13.38 14.87 17.82
N LEU A 131 13.16 14.59 19.12
CA LEU A 131 12.72 15.60 20.08
C LEU A 131 13.93 16.38 20.61
N GLU A 132 15.04 15.70 20.90
CA GLU A 132 16.28 16.33 21.38
C GLU A 132 16.90 17.27 20.35
N THR A 133 16.79 16.93 19.07
CA THR A 133 17.27 17.74 17.94
C THR A 133 16.25 18.75 17.43
N GLU A 134 15.06 18.84 18.06
CA GLU A 134 13.92 19.67 17.64
C GLU A 134 13.43 19.48 16.19
N ALA A 135 14.01 18.53 15.44
CA ALA A 135 13.68 18.24 14.05
C ALA A 135 12.22 17.83 13.83
N CYS A 136 11.52 17.39 14.89
CA CYS A 136 10.11 17.04 14.82
C CYS A 136 9.13 18.22 14.92
N VAL A 137 9.60 19.43 15.27
CA VAL A 137 8.74 20.62 15.49
C VAL A 137 8.30 21.24 14.16
N GLU A 138 9.19 21.29 13.18
CA GLU A 138 8.92 21.90 11.86
C GLU A 138 8.07 21.01 10.95
N GLN A 139 8.02 19.72 11.24
CA GLN A 139 7.39 18.72 10.39
C GLN A 139 5.89 18.64 10.63
N ARG A 140 5.10 18.41 9.59
CA ARG A 140 3.63 18.24 9.70
C ARG A 140 3.23 16.91 10.35
N ALA A 141 4.12 15.92 10.32
CA ALA A 141 3.90 14.58 10.83
C ALA A 141 5.06 14.13 11.72
N CYS A 142 4.77 13.21 12.64
CA CYS A 142 5.81 12.58 13.46
C CYS A 142 6.74 11.73 12.58
N LEU A 143 8.01 12.12 12.47
CA LEU A 143 9.02 11.44 11.65
C LEU A 143 9.16 9.95 11.99
N LYS A 144 9.26 9.62 13.28
CA LYS A 144 9.44 8.22 13.72
C LYS A 144 8.26 7.32 13.35
N ARG A 145 7.04 7.84 13.48
CA ARG A 145 5.83 7.09 13.11
C ARG A 145 5.64 7.01 11.60
N ALA A 146 6.03 8.05 10.86
CA ALA A 146 6.01 8.03 9.41
C ALA A 146 7.01 7.02 8.86
N GLU A 147 8.21 6.95 9.43
CA GLU A 147 9.23 5.96 9.09
C GLU A 147 8.73 4.53 9.33
N LEU A 148 8.18 4.26 10.52
CA LEU A 148 7.65 2.92 10.85
C LEU A 148 6.51 2.51 9.91
N PHE A 149 5.59 3.42 9.62
CA PHE A 149 4.50 3.18 8.67
C PHE A 149 5.03 2.88 7.27
N LEU A 150 6.00 3.66 6.79
CA LEU A 150 6.59 3.47 5.46
C LEU A 150 7.33 2.14 5.36
N ARG A 151 8.11 1.76 6.38
CA ARG A 151 8.81 0.46 6.40
C ARG A 151 7.84 -0.71 6.27
N HIS A 152 6.71 -0.66 6.99
CA HIS A 152 5.66 -1.68 6.84
C HIS A 152 5.04 -1.67 5.45
N GLN A 153 4.70 -0.50 4.93
CA GLN A 153 4.09 -0.40 3.61
C GLN A 153 5.03 -0.92 2.51
N VAL A 154 6.31 -0.55 2.55
CA VAL A 154 7.32 -1.02 1.59
C VAL A 154 7.48 -2.53 1.67
N ALA A 155 7.56 -3.11 2.87
CA ALA A 155 7.66 -4.56 3.04
C ALA A 155 6.45 -5.29 2.43
N PHE A 156 5.24 -4.75 2.57
CA PHE A 156 4.03 -5.34 1.98
C PHE A 156 3.95 -5.13 0.45
N GLU A 157 4.36 -3.97 -0.05
CA GLU A 157 4.35 -3.69 -1.50
C GLU A 157 5.40 -4.51 -2.26
N GLN A 158 6.56 -4.72 -1.66
CA GLN A 158 7.65 -5.51 -2.25
C GLN A 158 7.49 -7.01 -1.99
N GLY A 159 6.58 -7.40 -1.10
CA GLY A 159 6.37 -8.80 -0.73
C GLY A 159 7.56 -9.42 0.00
N ASP A 160 8.40 -8.60 0.64
CA ASP A 160 9.58 -9.05 1.39
C ASP A 160 9.40 -8.79 2.91
N PRO A 161 8.99 -9.82 3.67
CA PRO A 161 8.82 -9.71 5.12
C PRO A 161 10.15 -9.59 5.88
N GLN A 162 11.29 -9.90 5.26
CA GLN A 162 12.59 -9.88 5.93
C GLN A 162 13.01 -8.46 6.33
N MET A 163 12.52 -7.45 5.59
CA MET A 163 12.74 -6.04 5.91
C MET A 163 12.20 -5.62 7.28
N LEU A 164 11.25 -6.39 7.84
CA LEU A 164 10.67 -6.15 9.16
C LEU A 164 11.30 -7.01 10.26
N MET A 165 12.32 -7.81 9.96
CA MET A 165 12.92 -8.73 10.95
C MET A 165 13.54 -8.01 12.13
N SER A 166 14.24 -6.89 11.91
CA SER A 166 14.78 -6.08 13.01
C SER A 166 13.67 -5.56 13.92
N LEU A 167 12.60 -5.01 13.32
CA LEU A 167 11.46 -4.50 14.07
C LEU A 167 10.75 -5.62 14.85
N ARG A 168 10.59 -6.78 14.23
CA ARG A 168 9.99 -7.97 14.85
C ARG A 168 10.85 -8.48 16.01
N ALA A 169 12.17 -8.53 15.84
CA ALA A 169 13.10 -8.89 16.91
C ALA A 169 13.01 -7.93 18.10
N ASP A 170 12.94 -6.62 17.86
CA ASP A 170 12.77 -5.63 18.93
C ASP A 170 11.45 -5.81 19.68
N THR A 171 10.34 -6.02 18.95
CA THR A 171 9.04 -6.28 19.59
C THR A 171 9.05 -7.56 20.41
N GLN A 172 9.73 -8.60 19.90
CA GLN A 172 9.85 -9.88 20.57
C GLN A 172 10.67 -9.77 21.86
N ALA A 173 11.78 -9.02 21.82
CA ALA A 173 12.58 -8.73 23.00
C ALA A 173 11.77 -7.98 24.06
N GLY A 174 10.96 -7.01 23.65
CA GLY A 174 10.05 -6.27 24.54
C GLY A 174 9.00 -7.17 25.20
N VAL A 175 8.36 -8.07 24.45
CA VAL A 175 7.40 -9.04 25.00
C VAL A 175 8.10 -10.00 25.97
N GLN A 176 9.30 -10.47 25.65
CA GLN A 176 10.07 -11.34 26.53
C GLN A 176 10.49 -10.65 27.83
N ALA A 177 10.83 -9.36 27.77
CA ALA A 177 11.11 -8.55 28.96
C ALA A 177 9.88 -8.47 29.88
N LEU A 178 8.69 -8.20 29.33
CA LEU A 178 7.44 -8.15 30.10
C LEU A 178 7.13 -9.50 30.77
N ILE A 179 7.33 -10.61 30.07
CA ILE A 179 7.17 -11.97 30.64
C ILE A 179 8.15 -12.17 31.80
N SER A 180 9.38 -11.71 31.65
CA SER A 180 10.43 -11.84 32.67
C SER A 180 10.11 -11.00 33.91
N ASP A 181 9.59 -9.78 33.74
CA ASP A 181 9.16 -8.91 34.84
C ASP A 181 7.94 -9.49 35.59
N MET A 182 6.99 -10.10 34.87
CA MET A 182 5.85 -10.79 35.50
C MET A 182 6.33 -11.98 36.34
N LEU A 183 7.27 -12.78 35.82
CA LEU A 183 7.87 -13.89 36.57
C LEU A 183 8.62 -13.40 37.82
N LEU A 184 9.39 -12.32 37.70
CA LEU A 184 10.12 -11.73 38.82
C LEU A 184 9.17 -11.24 39.91
N THR A 185 8.05 -10.60 39.52
CA THR A 185 7.04 -10.12 40.47
C THR A 185 6.41 -11.29 41.23
N ILE A 186 6.05 -12.37 40.52
CA ILE A 186 5.53 -13.60 41.17
C ILE A 186 6.55 -14.19 42.15
N TYR A 187 7.85 -14.15 41.81
CA TYR A 187 8.91 -14.63 42.70
C TYR A 187 9.03 -13.76 43.96
N LEU A 188 9.02 -12.43 43.79
CA LEU A 188 9.13 -11.47 44.90
C LEU A 188 7.94 -11.56 45.86
N ASP A 189 6.74 -11.83 45.35
CA ASP A 189 5.51 -11.97 46.16
C ASP A 189 5.41 -13.31 46.92
N GLY A 190 6.48 -14.12 46.92
CA GLY A 190 6.54 -15.38 47.66
C GLY A 190 6.13 -16.61 46.85
N GLY A 191 6.04 -16.48 45.53
CA GLY A 191 5.79 -17.56 44.58
C GLY A 191 4.37 -17.57 44.01
N PRO A 192 3.92 -18.69 43.42
CA PRO A 192 2.64 -18.76 42.70
C PRO A 192 1.39 -18.66 43.62
N ARG A 193 1.59 -18.62 44.94
CA ARG A 193 0.52 -18.60 45.94
C ARG A 193 0.67 -17.35 46.79
N LEU A 194 -0.36 -16.52 46.80
CA LEU A 194 -0.50 -15.42 47.74
C LEU A 194 -1.19 -15.93 49.00
N LYS A 195 -0.68 -15.49 50.15
CA LYS A 195 -1.26 -15.75 51.46
C LYS A 195 -2.08 -14.53 51.86
N SER A 196 -3.41 -14.67 51.88
CA SER A 196 -4.31 -13.63 52.36
C SER A 196 -4.90 -14.04 53.71
N PRO A 197 -4.89 -13.16 54.73
CA PRO A 197 -5.47 -13.49 56.02
C PRO A 197 -6.99 -13.64 55.89
N GLU A 198 -7.54 -14.72 56.42
CA GLU A 198 -8.98 -14.94 56.43
C GLU A 198 -9.63 -14.17 57.59
N TRP A 199 -10.75 -13.53 57.31
CA TRP A 199 -11.50 -12.77 58.31
C TRP A 199 -12.99 -13.00 58.08
N TYR A 200 -13.76 -12.95 59.16
CA TYR A 200 -15.20 -13.11 59.13
C TYR A 200 -15.88 -12.03 59.99
N TYR A 201 -17.11 -11.69 59.59
CA TYR A 201 -17.99 -10.84 60.39
C TYR A 201 -18.99 -11.71 61.13
N ASP A 202 -19.13 -11.47 62.43
CA ASP A 202 -20.20 -12.10 63.21
C ASP A 202 -21.57 -11.45 62.88
N LYS A 203 -22.67 -12.12 63.23
CA LYS A 203 -24.05 -11.65 62.98
C LYS A 203 -24.38 -10.31 63.66
N GLU A 204 -23.57 -9.89 64.63
CA GLU A 204 -23.65 -8.60 65.33
C GLU A 204 -22.76 -7.50 64.71
N GLY A 205 -22.04 -7.80 63.62
CA GLY A 205 -21.23 -6.83 62.88
C GLY A 205 -19.79 -6.64 63.38
N ASN A 206 -19.33 -7.46 64.34
CA ASN A 206 -17.95 -7.42 64.83
C ASN A 206 -16.98 -8.16 63.88
N PHE A 207 -15.79 -7.58 63.66
CA PHE A 207 -14.74 -8.10 62.79
C PHE A 207 -13.81 -9.04 63.57
N HIS A 208 -13.65 -10.27 63.09
CA HIS A 208 -12.70 -11.24 63.66
C HIS A 208 -11.72 -11.73 62.60
N LEU A 209 -10.42 -11.61 62.89
CA LEU A 209 -9.36 -12.29 62.15
C LEU A 209 -9.36 -13.77 62.55
N ALA A 210 -9.41 -14.66 61.57
CA ALA A 210 -9.44 -16.10 61.82
C ALA A 210 -8.05 -16.55 62.33
N ALA A 211 -7.98 -16.89 63.62
CA ALA A 211 -6.79 -17.45 64.26
C ALA A 211 -7.18 -18.66 65.11
N TYR A 212 -6.29 -19.63 65.21
CA TYR A 212 -6.43 -20.79 66.08
C TYR A 212 -5.18 -20.94 66.94
N ILE A 213 -5.32 -21.53 68.12
CA ILE A 213 -4.21 -21.75 69.05
C ILE A 213 -3.67 -23.16 68.78
N ASP A 214 -2.39 -23.25 68.40
CA ASP A 214 -1.69 -24.53 68.21
C ASP A 214 -1.48 -25.26 69.56
N GLU A 215 -1.12 -26.55 69.52
CA GLU A 215 -0.86 -27.40 70.71
C GLU A 215 0.23 -26.85 71.66
N HIS A 216 1.02 -25.86 71.21
CA HIS A 216 2.08 -25.19 71.98
C HIS A 216 1.69 -23.80 72.51
N GLY A 217 0.41 -23.40 72.41
CA GLY A 217 -0.11 -22.16 72.98
C GLY A 217 0.17 -20.89 72.15
N ASN A 218 0.61 -21.03 70.90
CA ASN A 218 0.85 -19.90 69.99
C ASN A 218 -0.36 -19.65 69.10
N GLU A 219 -0.75 -18.38 68.93
CA GLU A 219 -1.81 -17.97 67.99
C GLU A 219 -1.29 -18.05 66.54
N VAL A 220 -1.83 -18.99 65.77
CA VAL A 220 -1.54 -19.14 64.34
C VAL A 220 -2.73 -18.59 63.54
N ARG A 221 -2.43 -17.66 62.63
CA ARG A 221 -3.44 -17.05 61.74
C ARG A 221 -3.79 -18.00 60.61
N ILE A 222 -5.08 -18.12 60.30
CA ILE A 222 -5.56 -18.90 59.16
C ILE A 222 -5.36 -18.03 57.90
N GLU A 223 -4.47 -18.48 57.03
CA GLU A 223 -4.16 -17.84 55.76
C GLU A 223 -4.83 -18.62 54.63
N LYS A 224 -5.64 -17.94 53.82
CA LYS A 224 -6.15 -18.47 52.57
C LYS A 224 -5.05 -18.41 51.52
N LEU A 225 -4.86 -19.52 50.81
CA LEU A 225 -3.95 -19.60 49.68
C LEU A 225 -4.72 -19.30 48.40
N GLU A 226 -4.40 -18.17 47.76
CA GLU A 226 -4.96 -17.79 46.46
C GLU A 226 -3.89 -17.84 45.38
N ALA A 227 -4.29 -18.15 44.14
CA ALA A 227 -3.38 -18.14 43.01
C ALA A 227 -2.98 -16.70 42.66
N HIS A 228 -1.70 -16.48 42.35
CA HIS A 228 -1.21 -15.16 42.00
C HIS A 228 -1.96 -14.61 40.75
N PRO A 229 -2.50 -13.37 40.79
CA PRO A 229 -3.35 -12.83 39.73
C PRO A 229 -2.65 -12.72 38.37
N LEU A 230 -1.31 -12.56 38.37
CA LEU A 230 -0.49 -12.51 37.16
C LEU A 230 -0.28 -13.87 36.47
N LEU A 231 -0.57 -15.01 37.11
CA LEU A 231 -0.37 -16.33 36.49
C LEU A 231 -1.23 -16.52 35.23
N LYS A 232 -2.49 -16.06 35.26
CA LYS A 232 -3.40 -16.19 34.12
C LYS A 232 -2.95 -15.32 32.93
N PRO A 233 -2.67 -14.00 33.09
CA PRO A 233 -2.05 -13.19 32.06
C PRO A 233 -0.74 -13.78 31.52
N LEU A 234 0.13 -14.30 32.39
CA LEU A 234 1.40 -14.90 31.99
C LEU A 234 1.21 -16.10 31.05
N ILE A 235 0.28 -17.00 31.37
CA ILE A 235 -0.06 -18.15 30.51
C ILE A 235 -0.61 -17.69 29.16
N ASP A 236 -1.46 -16.65 29.16
CA ASP A 236 -2.01 -16.07 27.93
C ASP A 236 -0.91 -15.42 27.07
N PHE A 237 0.08 -14.76 27.69
CA PHE A 237 1.22 -14.17 26.97
C PHE A 237 2.16 -15.25 26.41
N LEU A 238 2.49 -16.29 27.19
CA LEU A 238 3.35 -17.38 26.74
C LEU A 238 2.74 -18.15 25.56
N SER A 239 1.45 -18.46 25.62
CA SER A 239 0.76 -19.18 24.55
C SER A 239 0.66 -18.36 23.25
N LYS A 240 0.31 -17.07 23.35
CA LYS A 240 0.22 -16.17 22.19
C LYS A 240 1.59 -15.86 21.58
N ASN A 241 2.62 -15.74 22.41
CA ASN A 241 3.98 -15.48 21.94
C ASN A 241 4.56 -16.68 21.17
N ALA A 242 4.27 -17.91 21.59
CA ALA A 242 4.68 -19.11 20.85
C ALA A 242 4.05 -19.19 19.45
N MET A 243 2.77 -18.79 19.31
CA MET A 243 2.10 -18.71 18.01
C MET A 243 2.72 -17.64 17.11
N THR A 244 3.02 -16.46 17.64
CA THR A 244 3.67 -15.41 16.85
C THR A 244 5.06 -15.82 16.38
N LEU A 245 5.85 -16.56 17.15
CA LEU A 245 7.17 -17.04 16.70
C LEU A 245 7.09 -18.09 15.59
N ALA A 246 6.07 -18.95 15.61
CA ALA A 246 5.82 -19.93 14.55
C ALA A 246 5.37 -19.24 13.25
N ASP A 247 4.47 -18.26 13.33
CA ASP A 247 4.02 -17.46 12.18
C ASP A 247 5.13 -16.54 11.62
N LEU A 248 6.12 -16.22 12.43
CA LEU A 248 7.30 -15.46 12.04
C LEU A 248 8.41 -16.34 11.46
N GLU A 249 8.20 -17.65 11.34
CA GLU A 249 9.17 -18.64 10.87
C GLU A 249 10.50 -18.64 11.66
N MET A 250 10.50 -18.10 12.88
CA MET A 250 11.68 -17.95 13.73
C MET A 250 11.95 -19.18 14.60
N THR A 251 11.19 -20.26 14.40
CA THR A 251 11.40 -21.52 15.13
C THR A 251 12.45 -22.38 14.43
N PRO A 252 13.22 -23.21 15.16
CA PRO A 252 14.21 -24.11 14.56
C PRO A 252 13.61 -25.00 13.45
N LYS A 253 12.39 -25.49 13.68
CA LYS A 253 11.68 -26.36 12.74
C LYS A 253 11.30 -25.69 11.41
N SER A 254 10.87 -24.43 11.44
CA SER A 254 10.54 -23.69 10.22
C SER A 254 11.78 -23.32 9.40
N ARG A 255 12.93 -23.12 10.08
CA ARG A 255 14.23 -22.91 9.42
C ARG A 255 14.74 -24.18 8.74
N ASP A 256 14.63 -25.33 9.40
CA ASP A 256 15.02 -26.63 8.83
C ASP A 256 14.19 -26.96 7.57
N GLU A 257 12.88 -26.64 7.58
CA GLU A 257 11.99 -26.85 6.43
C GLU A 257 12.36 -25.92 5.24
N GLN A 258 12.79 -24.69 5.49
CA GLN A 258 13.27 -23.77 4.45
C GLN A 258 14.64 -24.17 3.89
N GLU A 259 15.59 -24.57 4.73
CA GLU A 259 16.91 -25.04 4.26
C GLU A 259 16.77 -26.30 3.40
N ALA A 260 15.84 -27.21 3.76
CA ALA A 260 15.53 -28.39 2.96
C ALA A 260 14.89 -28.02 1.61
N LEU A 261 13.96 -27.06 1.58
CA LEU A 261 13.32 -26.55 0.37
C LEU A 261 14.31 -25.81 -0.54
N GLN A 262 15.19 -25.00 0.05
CA GLN A 262 16.21 -24.25 -0.66
C GLN A 262 17.28 -25.17 -1.24
N GLY A 263 17.73 -26.17 -0.49
CA GLY A 263 18.61 -27.22 -1.02
C GLY A 263 17.97 -28.03 -2.17
N TYR A 264 16.65 -28.28 -2.12
CA TYR A 264 15.92 -28.92 -3.21
C TYR A 264 15.79 -28.05 -4.46
N LEU A 265 15.65 -26.73 -4.30
CA LEU A 265 15.57 -25.77 -5.40
C LEU A 265 16.96 -25.49 -6.01
N ASP A 266 18.01 -25.43 -5.20
CA ASP A 266 19.39 -25.27 -5.68
C ASP A 266 19.87 -26.53 -6.42
N GLY A 267 19.50 -27.73 -5.96
CA GLY A 267 19.71 -28.97 -6.72
C GLY A 267 18.96 -29.00 -8.06
N LYS A 268 17.75 -28.42 -8.13
CA LYS A 268 17.04 -28.25 -9.41
C LYS A 268 17.65 -27.18 -10.32
N ARG A 269 18.24 -26.11 -9.78
CA ARG A 269 18.96 -25.10 -10.57
C ARG A 269 20.25 -25.64 -11.16
N GLU A 270 20.94 -26.56 -10.48
CA GLU A 270 22.07 -27.29 -11.06
C GLU A 270 21.63 -28.23 -12.20
N ASP A 271 20.44 -28.83 -12.10
CA ASP A 271 19.89 -29.72 -13.12
C ASP A 271 19.23 -28.98 -14.32
N GLU A 272 18.72 -27.76 -14.16
CA GLU A 272 17.99 -27.02 -15.21
C GLU A 272 18.84 -26.13 -16.14
N GLU A 273 20.12 -25.87 -15.84
CA GLU A 273 21.03 -25.20 -16.78
C GLU A 273 22.43 -25.83 -16.73
N THR A 274 22.60 -26.97 -17.41
CA THR A 274 23.95 -27.38 -17.80
C THR A 274 24.51 -26.32 -18.76
N ALA A 275 25.73 -25.85 -18.50
CA ALA A 275 26.39 -24.81 -19.30
C ALA A 275 26.40 -25.09 -20.83
N LEU A 276 26.26 -26.36 -21.22
CA LEU A 276 26.09 -26.81 -22.60
C LEU A 276 24.76 -26.35 -23.22
N GLU A 277 23.64 -26.46 -22.51
CA GLU A 277 22.33 -26.02 -23.02
C GLU A 277 22.25 -24.50 -23.18
N TYR A 278 22.90 -23.76 -22.28
CA TYR A 278 23.02 -22.30 -22.39
C TYR A 278 23.88 -21.91 -23.61
N GLN A 279 25.00 -22.61 -23.85
CA GLN A 279 25.83 -22.41 -25.03
C GLN A 279 25.06 -22.73 -26.32
N GLU A 280 24.28 -23.81 -26.36
CA GLU A 280 23.44 -24.18 -27.51
C GLU A 280 22.34 -23.15 -27.79
N ARG A 281 21.69 -22.59 -26.76
CA ARG A 281 20.71 -21.52 -26.96
C ARG A 281 21.35 -20.24 -27.46
N GLN A 282 22.56 -19.92 -26.99
CA GLN A 282 23.28 -18.72 -27.41
C GLN A 282 23.76 -18.84 -28.87
N THR A 283 24.27 -20.00 -29.30
CA THR A 283 24.66 -20.23 -30.69
C THR A 283 23.45 -20.17 -31.63
N LEU A 284 22.33 -20.78 -31.24
CA LEU A 284 21.10 -20.77 -32.04
C LEU A 284 20.50 -19.35 -32.16
N ALA A 285 20.65 -18.51 -31.13
CA ALA A 285 20.26 -17.11 -31.20
C ALA A 285 21.16 -16.29 -32.15
N LEU A 286 22.47 -16.56 -32.16
CA LEU A 286 23.43 -15.91 -33.06
C LEU A 286 23.21 -16.31 -34.53
N GLU A 287 22.87 -17.58 -34.78
CA GLU A 287 22.51 -18.05 -36.12
C GLU A 287 21.25 -17.35 -36.65
N ARG A 288 20.21 -17.25 -35.82
CA ARG A 288 18.98 -16.51 -36.20
C ARG A 288 19.23 -15.02 -36.45
N LEU A 289 20.08 -14.38 -35.65
CA LEU A 289 20.46 -12.99 -35.86
C LEU A 289 21.16 -12.82 -37.23
N ARG A 290 22.07 -13.73 -37.56
CA ARG A 290 22.76 -13.73 -38.86
C ARG A 290 21.78 -13.90 -40.02
N GLU A 291 20.82 -14.82 -39.91
CA GLU A 291 19.78 -15.00 -40.93
C GLU A 291 18.93 -13.74 -41.14
N GLN A 292 18.56 -13.06 -40.05
CA GLN A 292 17.81 -11.80 -40.11
C GLN A 292 18.62 -10.68 -40.77
N ILE A 293 19.92 -10.60 -40.50
CA ILE A 293 20.83 -9.63 -41.14
C ILE A 293 20.94 -9.94 -42.64
N GLU A 294 21.13 -11.20 -43.03
CA GLU A 294 21.19 -11.59 -44.45
C GLU A 294 19.88 -11.35 -45.19
N ALA A 295 18.73 -11.53 -44.52
CA ALA A 295 17.41 -11.22 -45.08
C ALA A 295 17.22 -9.70 -45.23
N SER A 296 17.60 -8.92 -44.22
CA SER A 296 17.55 -7.46 -44.24
C SER A 296 18.43 -6.87 -45.35
N GLN A 297 19.67 -7.36 -45.51
CA GLN A 297 20.55 -6.93 -46.60
C GLN A 297 20.00 -7.28 -47.99
N ARG A 298 19.36 -8.44 -48.15
CA ARG A 298 18.67 -8.81 -49.40
C ARG A 298 17.49 -7.89 -49.70
N GLN A 299 16.78 -7.44 -48.67
CA GLN A 299 15.64 -6.53 -48.80
C GLN A 299 16.12 -5.11 -49.14
N LEU A 300 17.17 -4.62 -48.49
CA LEU A 300 17.85 -3.35 -48.81
C LEU A 300 18.34 -3.31 -50.27
N ARG A 301 18.92 -4.39 -50.79
CA ARG A 301 19.36 -4.47 -52.20
C ARG A 301 18.22 -4.49 -53.22
N ARG A 302 17.01 -4.81 -52.79
CA ARG A 302 15.79 -4.85 -53.62
C ARG A 302 14.91 -3.61 -53.41
N ASP A 303 15.32 -2.71 -52.53
CA ASP A 303 14.56 -1.50 -52.22
C ASP A 303 14.72 -0.48 -53.37
N PRO A 304 13.65 -0.19 -54.13
CA PRO A 304 13.72 0.67 -55.31
C PRO A 304 14.22 2.09 -54.99
N VAL A 305 13.98 2.59 -53.76
CA VAL A 305 14.42 3.93 -53.33
C VAL A 305 15.95 4.02 -53.22
N LEU A 306 16.63 2.95 -52.77
CA LEU A 306 18.10 2.94 -52.69
C LEU A 306 18.75 2.79 -54.07
N ILE A 307 18.09 2.13 -55.02
CA ILE A 307 18.60 1.96 -56.38
C ILE A 307 18.53 3.29 -57.14
N GLU A 308 17.43 4.04 -57.00
CA GLU A 308 17.25 5.37 -57.60
C GLU A 308 18.24 6.42 -57.05
N HIS A 309 18.67 6.29 -55.78
CA HIS A 309 19.68 7.17 -55.19
C HIS A 309 21.13 6.70 -55.42
N GLY A 310 21.36 5.42 -55.73
CA GLY A 310 22.69 4.88 -56.02
C GLY A 310 23.19 5.21 -57.43
N GLU A 311 22.31 5.40 -58.42
CA GLU A 311 22.70 5.86 -59.77
C GLU A 311 22.94 7.39 -59.84
N ALA A 312 22.57 8.14 -58.79
CA ALA A 312 22.74 9.60 -58.75
C ALA A 312 24.10 10.05 -58.17
N ASP A 313 24.91 9.14 -57.62
CA ASP A 313 26.17 9.47 -56.90
C ASP A 313 27.44 9.01 -57.64
N ASP A 314 27.33 8.42 -58.85
CA ASP A 314 28.46 8.04 -59.71
C ASP A 314 28.51 8.88 -61.01
N GLY A 315 28.44 10.22 -60.88
CA GLY A 315 28.59 11.21 -61.96
C GLY A 315 29.52 12.36 -61.59
#